data_AF-A0AAD7WM91-F1
#
_entry.id   AF-A0AAD7WM91-F1
#
_cell.length_a   1.000
_cell.length_b   1.000
_cell.length_c   1.000
_cell.angle_alpha   90.00
_cell.angle_beta   90.00
_cell.angle_gamma   90.00
#
_symmetry.space_group_name_H-M   'P 1'
#
loop_
_entity.id
_entity.type
_entity.pdbx_description
1 polymer ?
#
loop_
_entity_poly.entity_id
_entity_poly.type
_entity_poly.pdbx_seq_one_letter_code
_entity_poly.pdbx_strand_id
1 'polypeptide(L)'
;MSSNSNLTNMRRLVEQLKLEASVERIKVSQAAAELQLYCLQNACKDALLSAGHYVRPEPGQMLHELLSSLALTRKQTHHMEKLAFPHNYLFIY
;
A
#
# COMPACT_ATOMS: atom_id res chain seq x y z
N MET A 1 3.04 59.23 17.82
CA MET A 1 2.49 58.08 18.56
C MET A 1 2.75 56.71 17.90
N SER A 2 3.43 56.64 16.74
CA SER A 2 3.55 55.39 15.96
C SER A 2 4.72 54.45 16.34
N SER A 3 5.70 54.92 17.12
CA SER A 3 6.85 54.11 17.55
C SER A 3 6.47 53.04 18.58
N ASN A 4 5.59 53.38 19.53
CA ASN A 4 5.16 52.45 20.57
C ASN A 4 4.29 51.30 20.04
N SER A 5 3.44 51.56 19.04
CA SER A 5 2.61 50.52 18.39
C SER A 5 3.45 49.49 17.63
N ASN A 6 4.53 49.94 16.98
CA ASN A 6 5.48 49.05 16.31
C ASN A 6 6.21 48.16 17.30
N LEU A 7 6.65 48.71 18.44
CA LEU A 7 7.29 47.93 19.51
C LEU A 7 6.35 46.86 20.09
N THR A 8 5.06 47.18 20.31
CA THR A 8 4.10 46.18 20.81
C THR A 8 3.86 45.05 19.82
N ASN A 9 3.81 45.35 18.53
CA ASN A 9 3.64 44.35 17.48
C ASN A 9 4.88 43.43 17.37
N MET A 10 6.07 44.01 17.42
CA MET A 10 7.32 43.24 17.42
C MET A 10 7.43 42.31 18.62
N ARG A 11 7.02 42.77 19.81
CA ARG A 11 6.97 41.91 21.02
C ARG A 11 6.01 40.74 20.84
N ARG A 12 4.80 40.98 20.33
CA ARG A 12 3.84 39.90 20.04
C ARG A 12 4.38 38.89 19.03
N LEU A 13 5.05 39.37 17.99
CA LEU A 13 5.68 38.49 16.99
C LEU A 13 6.77 37.62 17.61
N VAL A 14 7.62 38.19 18.47
CA VAL A 14 8.66 37.41 19.18
C VAL A 14 8.04 36.35 20.07
N GLU A 15 6.99 36.68 20.82
CA GLU A 15 6.29 35.69 21.66
C GLU A 15 5.67 34.57 20.80
N GLN A 16 5.06 34.90 19.66
CA GLN A 16 4.53 33.91 18.72
C GLN A 16 5.64 32.98 18.19
N LEU A 17 6.77 33.54 17.78
CA LEU A 17 7.89 32.76 17.26
C LEU A 17 8.51 31.84 18.32
N LYS A 18 8.54 32.27 19.59
CA LYS A 18 8.98 31.39 20.70
C LYS A 18 8.06 30.19 20.84
N LEU A 19 6.74 30.40 20.75
CA LEU A 19 5.77 29.31 20.79
C LEU A 19 5.98 28.35 19.62
N GLU A 20 6.06 28.86 18.38
CA GLU A 20 6.29 28.03 17.19
C GLU A 20 7.63 27.28 17.21
N ALA A 21 8.68 27.90 17.76
CA ALA A 21 9.98 27.25 17.92
C ALA A 21 9.96 26.14 18.97
N SER A 22 9.08 26.22 19.97
CA SER A 22 8.93 25.22 21.03
C SER A 22 8.13 23.97 20.61
N VAL A 23 7.52 23.97 19.42
CA VAL A 23 6.76 22.81 18.91
C VAL A 23 7.71 21.64 18.65
N GLU A 24 7.41 20.48 19.25
CA GLU A 24 8.10 19.24 18.97
C GLU A 24 7.84 18.79 17.54
N ARG A 25 8.92 18.57 16.77
CA ARG A 25 8.85 18.14 15.38
C ARG A 25 9.11 16.64 15.27
N ILE A 26 8.33 15.97 14.45
CA ILE A 26 8.61 14.60 14.01
C ILE A 26 9.42 14.60 12.71
N LYS A 27 10.06 13.46 12.39
CA LYS A 27 10.78 13.31 11.13
C LYS A 27 9.81 13.31 9.95
N VAL A 28 10.19 13.97 8.86
CA VAL A 28 9.39 13.98 7.62
C VAL A 28 9.14 12.56 7.09
N SER A 29 10.13 11.67 7.20
CA SER A 29 9.98 10.26 6.81
C SER A 29 8.94 9.53 7.65
N GLN A 30 8.83 9.85 8.93
CA GLN A 30 7.81 9.28 9.81
C GLN A 30 6.43 9.81 9.42
N ALA A 31 6.28 11.13 9.27
CA ALA A 31 5.02 11.73 8.83
C ALA A 31 4.55 11.17 7.47
N ALA A 32 5.47 10.95 6.53
CA ALA A 32 5.17 10.36 5.23
C ALA A 32 4.73 8.90 5.34
N ALA A 33 5.37 8.09 6.20
CA ALA A 33 4.98 6.71 6.43
C ALA A 33 3.59 6.60 7.07
N GLU A 34 3.30 7.44 8.06
CA GLU A 34 1.98 7.51 8.70
C GLU A 34 0.89 7.93 7.70
N LEU A 35 1.18 8.91 6.85
CA LEU A 35 0.25 9.36 5.81
C LEU A 35 0.02 8.27 4.75
N GLN A 36 1.07 7.58 4.31
CA GLN A 36 0.94 6.44 3.39
C GLN A 36 0.08 5.33 3.99
N LEU A 37 0.32 4.97 5.25
CA LEU A 37 -0.44 3.95 5.96
C LEU A 37 -1.93 4.32 6.04
N TYR A 38 -2.24 5.58 6.37
CA TYR A 38 -3.61 6.08 6.39
C TYR A 38 -4.30 5.94 5.03
N CYS A 39 -3.62 6.32 3.95
CA CYS A 39 -4.16 6.18 2.60
C CYS A 39 -4.44 4.72 2.24
N LEU A 40 -3.51 3.80 2.51
CA LEU A 40 -3.70 2.37 2.22
C LEU A 40 -4.89 1.76 2.99
N GLN A 41 -5.07 2.14 4.26
CA GLN A 41 -6.16 1.65 5.09
C GLN A 41 -7.55 2.16 4.64
N ASN A 42 -7.61 3.31 3.96
CA ASN A 42 -8.86 3.95 3.59
C ASN A 42 -9.13 3.98 2.08
N ALA A 43 -8.18 3.54 1.25
CA ALA A 43 -8.33 3.51 -0.20
C ALA A 43 -9.56 2.72 -0.68
N CYS A 44 -9.93 1.63 0.01
CA CYS A 44 -11.12 0.84 -0.32
C CYS A 44 -12.45 1.52 0.05
N LYS A 45 -12.42 2.54 0.92
CA LYS A 45 -13.60 3.32 1.35
C LYS A 45 -13.78 4.59 0.52
N ASP A 46 -12.75 4.98 -0.22
CA ASP A 46 -12.80 6.15 -1.08
C ASP A 46 -13.51 5.78 -2.38
N ALA A 47 -14.68 6.37 -2.61
CA ALA A 47 -15.50 6.10 -3.80
C ALA A 47 -14.80 6.52 -5.10
N LEU A 48 -13.94 7.54 -5.08
CA LEU A 48 -13.23 8.01 -6.27
C LEU A 48 -12.07 7.09 -6.63
N LEU A 49 -11.42 6.50 -5.62
CA LEU A 49 -10.38 5.50 -5.83
C LEU A 49 -11.01 4.15 -6.18
N SER A 50 -11.97 3.66 -5.40
CA SER A 50 -12.62 2.36 -5.63
C SER A 50 -13.42 2.27 -6.93
N ALA A 51 -14.04 3.36 -7.40
CA ALA A 51 -14.72 3.37 -8.70
C ALA A 51 -13.75 3.39 -9.89
N GLY A 52 -12.47 3.75 -9.66
CA GLY A 52 -11.42 3.80 -10.68
C GLY A 52 -10.39 2.67 -10.61
N HIS A 53 -10.46 1.76 -9.63
CA HIS A 53 -9.45 0.72 -9.44
C HIS A 53 -9.65 -0.49 -10.38
N TYR A 54 -9.03 -0.40 -11.57
CA TYR A 54 -8.07 -1.44 -11.94
C TYR A 54 -7.01 -1.42 -10.83
N VAL A 55 -7.15 -2.30 -9.84
CA VAL A 55 -6.17 -2.49 -8.78
C VAL A 55 -4.87 -2.81 -9.49
N ARG A 56 -3.90 -1.89 -9.53
CA ARG A 56 -2.56 -2.22 -10.01
C ARG A 56 -2.01 -3.25 -9.03
N PRO A 57 -1.89 -4.52 -9.42
CA PRO A 57 -1.37 -5.52 -8.51
C PRO A 57 0.07 -5.15 -8.19
N GLU A 58 0.46 -5.28 -6.93
CA GLU A 58 1.86 -5.17 -6.52
C GLU A 58 2.71 -6.03 -7.47
N PRO A 59 3.91 -5.61 -7.91
CA PRO A 59 4.69 -6.32 -8.93
C PRO A 59 5.05 -7.79 -8.57
N GLY A 60 4.73 -8.28 -7.37
CA GLY A 60 4.81 -9.69 -6.97
C GLY A 60 3.47 -10.45 -6.85
N GLN A 61 2.32 -9.77 -6.81
CA GLN A 61 1.02 -10.42 -6.61
C GLN A 61 0.56 -11.17 -7.86
N MET A 62 0.71 -10.58 -9.05
CA MET A 62 0.40 -11.29 -10.30
C MET A 62 1.24 -12.56 -10.45
N LEU A 63 2.54 -12.51 -10.14
CA LEU A 63 3.39 -13.69 -10.24
C LEU A 63 2.95 -14.79 -9.27
N HIS A 64 2.60 -14.43 -8.03
CA HIS A 64 2.12 -15.39 -7.04
C HIS A 64 0.78 -16.02 -7.44
N GLU A 65 -0.14 -15.24 -8.02
CA GLU A 65 -1.44 -15.72 -8.47
C GLU A 65 -1.33 -16.57 -9.75
N LEU A 66 -0.42 -16.22 -10.65
CA LEU A 66 -0.12 -17.00 -11.86
C LEU A 66 0.61 -18.30 -11.51
N LEU A 67 1.53 -18.29 -10.54
CA LEU A 67 2.15 -19.51 -10.01
C LEU A 67 1.15 -20.40 -9.25
N SER A 68 0.24 -19.81 -8.48
CA SER A 68 -0.79 -20.54 -7.74
C SER A 68 -1.82 -21.18 -8.68
N SER A 69 -2.23 -20.48 -9.74
CA SER A 69 -3.11 -21.03 -10.77
C SER A 69 -2.42 -22.13 -11.58
N LEU A 70 -1.16 -21.95 -11.99
CA LEU A 70 -0.37 -23.00 -12.66
C LEU A 70 -0.17 -24.25 -11.77
N ALA A 71 0.03 -24.07 -10.47
CA ALA A 71 0.13 -25.18 -9.53
C ALA A 71 -1.19 -25.95 -9.39
N LEU A 72 -2.33 -25.26 -9.44
CA LEU A 72 -3.66 -25.87 -9.42
C LEU A 72 -3.91 -26.69 -10.70
N THR A 73 -3.56 -26.14 -11.88
CA THR A 73 -3.67 -26.82 -13.17
C THR A 73 -2.81 -28.08 -13.21
N ARG A 74 -1.58 -28.02 -12.69
CA ARG A 74 -0.68 -29.18 -12.58
C ARG A 74 -1.22 -30.27 -11.64
N LYS A 75 -1.94 -29.89 -10.59
CA LYS A 75 -2.57 -30.83 -9.66
C LYS A 75 -3.80 -31.50 -10.29
N GLN A 76 -4.56 -30.77 -11.10
CA GLN A 76 -5.67 -31.30 -11.88
C GLN A 76 -5.21 -32.23 -13.02
N THR A 77 -4.12 -31.91 -13.73
CA THR A 77 -3.57 -32.81 -14.76
C THR A 77 -3.07 -34.11 -14.17
N HIS A 78 -2.35 -34.09 -13.03
CA HIS A 78 -1.96 -35.34 -12.35
C HIS A 78 -3.15 -36.13 -11.79
N HIS A 79 -4.26 -35.46 -11.41
CA HIS A 79 -5.48 -36.14 -11.00
C HIS A 79 -6.21 -36.77 -12.20
N MET A 80 -6.22 -36.12 -13.36
CA MET A 80 -6.75 -36.67 -14.61
C MET A 80 -5.88 -37.82 -15.14
N GLU A 81 -4.56 -37.75 -15.00
CA GLU A 81 -3.61 -38.80 -15.39
C GLU A 81 -3.75 -40.05 -14.51
N LYS A 82 -4.01 -39.88 -13.20
CA LYS A 82 -4.33 -40.99 -12.29
C LYS A 82 -5.71 -41.61 -12.53
N LEU A 83 -6.65 -40.87 -13.12
CA LEU A 83 -7.96 -41.41 -13.54
C LEU A 83 -7.91 -42.03 -14.95
N ALA A 84 -6.93 -41.68 -15.78
CA ALA A 84 -6.79 -42.15 -17.15
C ALA A 84 -6.04 -43.49 -17.29
N PHE A 85 -5.41 -44.00 -16.22
CA PHE A 85 -4.76 -45.31 -16.23
C PHE A 85 -5.38 -46.33 -15.27
N PRO A 86 -6.50 -46.94 -15.64
CA PRO A 86 -6.80 -48.31 -15.25
C PRO A 86 -6.48 -49.24 -16.43
N HIS A 87 -5.53 -50.14 -16.21
CA HIS A 87 -5.17 -51.31 -17.00
C HIS A 87 -4.17 -51.17 -18.17
N ASN A 88 -2.96 -51.67 -17.88
CA ASN A 88 -2.29 -52.75 -18.61
C ASN A 88 -2.63 -52.86 -20.09
N TYR A 89 -1.67 -52.60 -20.98
CA TYR A 89 -1.26 -53.61 -21.96
C TYR A 89 0.18 -53.31 -22.42
N LEU A 90 1.07 -54.20 -21.99
CA LEU A 90 2.36 -54.47 -22.62
C LEU A 90 2.13 -54.75 -24.11
N PHE A 91 2.73 -53.98 -25.01
CA PHE A 91 2.95 -54.44 -26.39
C PHE A 91 4.39 -54.14 -26.81
N ILE A 92 5.08 -55.26 -27.00
CA ILE A 92 6.37 -55.45 -27.66
C ILE A 92 6.18 -55.12 -29.15
N TYR A 93 7.06 -54.30 -29.72
CA TYR A 93 7.89 -54.60 -30.90
C TYR A 93 8.91 -53.48 -31.08
#